data_AF-A0A1Q3JIQ2-F1
#
_entry.id   AF-A0A1Q3JIQ2-F1
#
_cell.length_a   1.000
_cell.length_b   1.000
_cell.length_c   1.000
_cell.angle_alpha   90.00
_cell.angle_beta   90.00
_cell.angle_gamma   90.00
#
_symmetry.space_group_name_H-M   'P 1'
#
loop_
_entity.id
_entity.type
_entity.pdbx_description
1 polymer ?
#
loop_
_entity_poly.entity_id
_entity_poly.type
_entity_poly.pdbx_seq_one_letter_code
_entity_poly.pdbx_strand_id
1 'polypeptide(L)'
;MLDRWEAKLPLRRIMRDANYSYSASCNLGVREAKGELVLLLNNDVVFREDVLTDMVRYLTPDVGIVGLKQYNSAPLPEEVLRPYHIGVRWIWDGHWFRPRHAIPTASDQLIGVRPAYFPAVTASVMLCRKADYLAVGGLDEAFIYGHEDLDFCCKMRMDGGKAIVSLNNHSAFHPKNSTRRGADSETRAKQGKANEALFRDRWGGRIADEYRGRVFTDDGSYRGRAPAVAFGLPVGADEALLARAYAIGEAMVARFGWKVRYLLAEEPGWTNGEGIDAVLGMGDFPLETVKAPEPFVVRLTVEDDGAVAETVAETVAETVAERLRAALETGVAKLGV
;
A
#
# COMPACT_ATOMS: atom_id res chain seq x y z
N MET A 1 -17.49 -17.31 31.84
CA MET A 1 -17.85 -16.10 31.07
C MET A 1 -18.41 -16.45 29.69
N LEU A 2 -17.76 -17.34 28.93
CA LEU A 2 -18.23 -17.76 27.60
C LEU A 2 -19.54 -18.57 27.64
N ASP A 3 -19.71 -19.48 28.60
CA ASP A 3 -20.93 -20.31 28.69
C ASP A 3 -22.21 -19.47 28.86
N ARG A 4 -22.09 -18.30 29.53
CA ARG A 4 -23.18 -17.31 29.65
C ARG A 4 -23.66 -16.80 28.29
N TRP A 5 -22.76 -16.65 27.32
CA TRP A 5 -23.06 -16.12 25.99
C TRP A 5 -23.45 -17.20 25.00
N GLU A 6 -22.93 -18.42 25.13
CA GLU A 6 -23.37 -19.60 24.34
C GLU A 6 -24.86 -19.88 24.51
N ALA A 7 -25.43 -19.61 25.69
CA ALA A 7 -26.87 -19.74 25.93
C ALA A 7 -27.72 -18.64 25.28
N LYS A 8 -27.12 -17.53 24.80
CA LYS A 8 -27.82 -16.34 24.33
C LYS A 8 -27.60 -16.03 22.85
N LEU A 9 -26.49 -16.50 22.30
CA LEU A 9 -26.04 -16.22 20.95
C LEU A 9 -25.72 -17.55 20.27
N PRO A 10 -25.77 -17.61 18.93
CA PRO A 10 -25.35 -18.79 18.17
C PRO A 10 -23.80 -18.92 18.17
N LEU A 11 -23.23 -19.01 19.37
CA LEU A 11 -21.80 -19.11 19.61
C LEU A 11 -21.42 -20.59 19.73
N ARG A 12 -20.47 -21.02 18.91
CA ARG A 12 -19.85 -22.35 18.98
C ARG A 12 -18.37 -22.18 19.29
N ARG A 13 -17.92 -22.75 20.40
CA ARG A 13 -16.51 -22.84 20.75
C ARG A 13 -15.91 -24.16 20.25
N ILE A 14 -14.68 -24.10 19.74
CA ILE A 14 -13.88 -25.26 19.37
C ILE A 14 -12.69 -25.31 20.32
N MET A 15 -12.70 -26.28 21.23
CA MET A 15 -11.60 -26.49 22.17
C MET A 15 -10.44 -27.19 21.45
N ARG A 16 -9.21 -26.71 21.68
CA ARG A 16 -7.98 -27.31 21.16
C ARG A 16 -7.14 -27.85 22.31
N ASP A 17 -6.35 -28.87 22.02
CA ASP A 17 -5.51 -29.61 22.98
C ASP A 17 -4.15 -28.94 23.24
N ALA A 18 -3.77 -27.97 22.41
CA ALA A 18 -2.52 -27.22 22.53
C ALA A 18 -2.70 -25.76 22.13
N ASN A 19 -1.66 -24.95 22.37
CA ASN A 19 -1.59 -23.57 21.89
C ASN A 19 -1.03 -23.55 20.46
N TYR A 20 -1.93 -23.56 19.48
CA TYR A 20 -1.58 -23.46 18.07
C TYR A 20 -1.42 -22.00 17.63
N SER A 21 -0.85 -21.79 16.45
CA SER A 21 -0.72 -20.46 15.86
C SER A 21 -2.08 -19.81 15.60
N TYR A 22 -2.05 -18.49 15.42
CA TYR A 22 -3.21 -17.71 14.98
C TYR A 22 -3.75 -18.26 13.65
N SER A 23 -2.89 -18.43 12.64
CA SER A 23 -3.24 -19.01 11.34
C SER A 23 -3.95 -20.35 11.48
N ALA A 24 -3.38 -21.29 12.24
CA ALA A 24 -3.95 -22.63 12.41
C ALA A 24 -5.35 -22.58 13.05
N SER A 25 -5.56 -21.67 14.00
CA SER A 25 -6.83 -21.53 14.71
C SER A 25 -7.89 -20.86 13.84
N CYS A 26 -7.52 -19.82 13.08
CA CYS A 26 -8.38 -19.20 12.09
C CYS A 26 -8.75 -20.16 10.96
N ASN A 27 -7.78 -20.91 10.41
CA ASN A 27 -8.01 -21.92 9.38
C ASN A 27 -9.03 -22.98 9.85
N LEU A 28 -8.89 -23.47 11.08
CA LEU A 28 -9.86 -24.40 11.67
C LEU A 28 -11.26 -23.77 11.77
N GLY A 29 -11.34 -22.54 12.28
CA GLY A 29 -12.60 -21.80 12.37
C GLY A 29 -13.28 -21.62 11.00
N VAL A 30 -12.52 -21.25 9.97
CA VAL A 30 -13.04 -21.07 8.61
C VAL A 30 -13.53 -22.38 8.00
N ARG A 31 -12.83 -23.50 8.21
CA ARG A 31 -13.29 -24.83 7.75
C ARG A 31 -14.66 -25.17 8.35
N GLU A 32 -14.82 -24.96 9.65
CA GLU A 32 -16.04 -25.23 10.40
C GLU A 32 -17.17 -24.22 10.19
N ALA A 33 -16.85 -23.01 9.71
CA ALA A 33 -17.81 -21.95 9.48
C ALA A 33 -18.84 -22.36 8.42
N LYS A 34 -20.13 -22.06 8.66
CA LYS A 34 -21.22 -22.37 7.72
C LYS A 34 -21.63 -21.20 6.83
N GLY A 35 -21.15 -20.00 7.14
CA GLY A 35 -21.44 -18.79 6.36
C GLY A 35 -20.64 -18.72 5.07
N GLU A 36 -21.20 -18.05 4.07
CA GLU A 36 -20.52 -17.75 2.80
C GLU A 36 -19.43 -16.67 2.99
N LEU A 37 -19.64 -15.78 3.95
CA LEU A 37 -18.69 -14.76 4.37
C LEU A 37 -18.06 -15.15 5.70
N VAL A 38 -16.76 -14.88 5.82
CA VAL A 38 -15.99 -15.10 7.04
C VAL A 38 -15.36 -13.80 7.48
N LEU A 39 -15.57 -13.46 8.76
CA LEU A 39 -14.92 -12.34 9.43
C LEU A 39 -13.86 -12.92 10.37
N LEU A 40 -12.59 -12.69 10.06
CA LEU A 40 -11.52 -12.85 11.04
C LEU A 40 -11.60 -11.68 12.00
N LEU A 41 -11.73 -11.99 13.29
CA LEU A 41 -11.94 -11.00 14.34
C LEU A 41 -11.11 -11.38 15.56
N ASN A 42 -10.22 -10.49 15.97
CA ASN A 42 -9.53 -10.64 17.24
C ASN A 42 -10.50 -10.45 18.41
N ASN A 43 -10.29 -11.22 19.48
CA ASN A 43 -11.19 -11.28 20.64
C ASN A 43 -11.14 -10.04 21.55
N ASP A 44 -10.24 -9.10 21.29
CA ASP A 44 -10.02 -7.85 22.01
C ASP A 44 -10.33 -6.61 21.16
N VAL A 45 -11.03 -6.79 20.04
CA VAL A 45 -11.54 -5.69 19.20
C VAL A 45 -12.82 -5.12 19.77
N VAL A 46 -12.93 -3.80 19.78
CA VAL A 46 -14.17 -3.07 20.10
C VAL A 46 -14.53 -2.17 18.93
N PHE A 47 -15.63 -2.46 18.26
CA PHE A 47 -16.16 -1.60 17.19
C PHE A 47 -16.67 -0.28 17.76
N ARG A 48 -16.43 0.81 17.03
CA ARG A 48 -16.92 2.15 17.40
C ARG A 48 -18.32 2.44 16.84
N GLU A 49 -18.68 1.73 15.78
CA GLU A 49 -19.95 1.85 15.06
C GLU A 49 -20.38 0.49 14.50
N ASP A 50 -21.56 0.41 13.88
CA ASP A 50 -21.92 -0.74 13.04
C ASP A 50 -21.12 -0.71 11.74
N VAL A 51 -20.29 -1.73 11.57
CA VAL A 51 -19.37 -1.85 10.44
C VAL A 51 -19.79 -2.94 9.46
N LEU A 52 -20.57 -3.93 9.91
CA LEU A 52 -20.74 -5.19 9.17
C LEU A 52 -21.50 -4.97 7.86
N THR A 53 -22.57 -4.17 7.91
CA THR A 53 -23.39 -3.87 6.72
C THR A 53 -22.55 -3.26 5.61
N ASP A 54 -21.70 -2.29 5.93
CA ASP A 54 -20.86 -1.63 4.94
C ASP A 54 -19.67 -2.49 4.52
N MET A 55 -19.07 -3.27 5.45
CA MET A 55 -18.04 -4.25 5.08
C MET A 55 -18.56 -5.25 4.04
N VAL A 56 -19.80 -5.73 4.18
CA VAL A 56 -20.43 -6.62 3.19
C VAL A 56 -20.69 -5.89 1.87
N ARG A 57 -21.17 -4.64 1.90
CA ARG A 57 -21.40 -3.84 0.68
C ARG A 57 -20.15 -3.60 -0.14
N TYR A 58 -19.01 -3.36 0.51
CA TYR A 58 -17.73 -3.13 -0.15
C TYR A 58 -17.03 -4.42 -0.59
N LEU A 59 -17.51 -5.58 -0.16
CA LEU A 59 -17.06 -6.87 -0.66
C LEU A 59 -17.77 -7.18 -1.99
N THR A 60 -17.46 -6.40 -3.03
CA THR A 60 -17.88 -6.64 -4.43
C THR A 60 -17.11 -7.82 -5.04
N PRO A 61 -17.51 -8.38 -6.20
CA PRO A 61 -16.86 -9.58 -6.76
C PRO A 61 -15.34 -9.46 -6.99
N ASP A 62 -14.89 -8.25 -7.32
CA ASP A 62 -13.50 -7.84 -7.52
C ASP A 62 -12.75 -7.51 -6.22
N VAL A 63 -13.44 -7.34 -5.10
CA VAL A 63 -12.84 -7.13 -3.77
C VAL A 63 -12.82 -8.45 -2.99
N GLY A 64 -11.61 -8.87 -2.62
CA GLY A 64 -11.39 -10.14 -1.91
C GLY A 64 -11.37 -9.98 -0.40
N ILE A 65 -10.92 -8.82 0.09
CA ILE A 65 -10.79 -8.54 1.52
C ILE A 65 -11.26 -7.11 1.84
N VAL A 66 -12.02 -6.97 2.92
CA VAL A 66 -12.37 -5.68 3.53
C VAL A 66 -11.86 -5.63 4.98
N GLY A 67 -11.06 -4.63 5.30
CA GLY A 67 -10.58 -4.31 6.65
C GLY A 67 -11.09 -2.97 7.16
N LEU A 68 -10.60 -2.55 8.34
CA LEU A 68 -10.99 -1.29 8.99
C LEU A 68 -9.78 -0.47 9.44
N LYS A 69 -9.96 0.85 9.55
CA LYS A 69 -9.09 1.72 10.34
C LYS A 69 -9.11 1.31 11.81
N GLN A 70 -7.95 1.36 12.48
CA GLN A 70 -7.86 0.94 13.89
C GLN A 70 -7.15 1.95 14.76
N TYR A 71 -7.57 2.01 16.01
CA TYR A 71 -6.94 2.77 17.10
C TYR A 71 -6.30 1.79 18.10
N ASN A 72 -5.13 2.14 18.64
CA ASN A 72 -4.35 1.25 19.53
C ASN A 72 -4.78 1.30 21.01
N SER A 73 -5.69 2.21 21.38
CA SER A 73 -6.03 2.47 22.79
C SER A 73 -7.54 2.51 22.97
N ALA A 74 -8.04 1.79 23.98
CA ALA A 74 -9.42 1.84 24.45
C ALA A 74 -9.77 3.26 24.98
N PRO A 75 -11.06 3.62 25.08
CA PRO A 75 -11.58 4.90 24.61
C PRO A 75 -10.81 6.11 25.14
N LEU A 76 -10.28 6.90 24.22
CA LEU A 76 -9.77 8.25 24.49
C LEU A 76 -10.74 9.28 23.91
N PRO A 77 -10.75 10.53 24.42
CA PRO A 77 -11.49 11.63 23.79
C PRO A 77 -11.11 11.80 22.32
N GLU A 78 -12.08 12.17 21.46
CA GLU A 78 -11.89 12.27 20.00
C GLU A 78 -10.73 13.20 19.61
N GLU A 79 -10.52 14.26 20.39
CA GLU A 79 -9.50 15.29 20.15
C GLU A 79 -8.07 14.73 20.18
N VAL A 80 -7.86 13.67 20.98
CA VAL A 80 -6.56 13.01 21.16
C VAL A 80 -6.48 11.66 20.45
N LEU A 81 -7.57 11.20 19.84
CA LEU A 81 -7.55 9.98 19.04
C LEU A 81 -6.66 10.16 17.83
N ARG A 82 -5.75 9.21 17.64
CA ARG A 82 -4.90 9.11 16.46
C ARG A 82 -4.98 7.69 15.92
N PRO A 83 -5.39 7.50 14.66
CA PRO A 83 -5.43 6.16 14.07
C PRO A 83 -4.06 5.52 14.16
N TYR A 84 -4.05 4.28 14.61
CA TYR A 84 -2.85 3.46 14.64
C TYR A 84 -2.48 2.96 13.25
N HIS A 85 -3.49 2.60 12.45
CA HIS A 85 -3.35 2.34 11.04
C HIS A 85 -4.67 2.51 10.29
N ILE A 86 -4.56 2.78 8.99
CA ILE A 86 -5.67 2.81 8.01
C ILE A 86 -5.53 1.72 6.94
N GLY A 87 -4.70 0.72 7.21
CA GLY A 87 -4.20 -0.27 6.25
C GLY A 87 -2.70 -0.52 6.41
N VAL A 88 -2.10 -1.25 5.48
CA VAL A 88 -0.67 -1.52 5.42
C VAL A 88 -0.13 -1.07 4.06
N ARG A 89 1.07 -0.48 4.05
CA ARG A 89 1.79 -0.01 2.86
C ARG A 89 3.12 -0.75 2.70
N TRP A 90 3.59 -0.77 1.45
CA TRP A 90 4.93 -1.23 1.10
C TRP A 90 5.88 -0.02 1.11
N ILE A 91 6.83 -0.01 2.04
CA ILE A 91 7.79 1.09 2.16
C ILE A 91 9.19 0.56 1.86
N TRP A 92 9.85 1.16 0.88
CA TRP A 92 11.24 0.86 0.55
C TRP A 92 12.16 1.26 1.71
N ASP A 93 12.99 0.34 2.19
CA ASP A 93 13.95 0.59 3.28
C ASP A 93 15.42 0.73 2.81
N GLY A 94 15.67 0.67 1.49
CA GLY A 94 17.00 0.61 0.90
C GLY A 94 17.40 -0.78 0.40
N HIS A 95 16.69 -1.83 0.81
CA HIS A 95 16.98 -3.22 0.44
C HIS A 95 15.78 -3.94 -0.16
N TRP A 96 14.59 -3.74 0.41
CA TRP A 96 13.35 -4.33 -0.07
C TRP A 96 12.13 -3.52 0.42
N PHE A 97 10.95 -3.87 -0.10
CA PHE A 97 9.69 -3.26 0.35
C PHE A 97 9.17 -3.89 1.64
N ARG A 98 9.38 -3.21 2.76
CA ARG A 98 8.88 -3.66 4.05
C ARG A 98 7.39 -3.33 4.22
N PRO A 99 6.59 -4.22 4.82
CA PRO A 99 5.27 -3.86 5.32
C PRO A 99 5.37 -2.83 6.45
N ARG A 100 4.57 -1.77 6.36
CA ARG A 100 4.39 -0.80 7.44
C ARG A 100 2.92 -0.48 7.60
N HIS A 101 2.46 -0.42 8.85
CA HIS A 101 1.15 0.16 9.14
C HIS A 101 1.08 1.58 8.55
N ALA A 102 0.03 1.85 7.79
CA ALA A 102 -0.23 3.15 7.22
C ALA A 102 -0.75 4.07 8.32
N ILE A 103 0.13 4.83 8.94
CA ILE A 103 -0.26 5.90 9.88
C ILE A 103 -0.64 7.11 9.03
N PRO A 104 -1.87 7.65 9.15
CA PRO A 104 -2.30 8.79 8.34
C PRO A 104 -1.39 10.01 8.53
N THR A 105 -1.02 10.61 7.41
CA THR A 105 -0.26 11.87 7.34
C THR A 105 -1.10 12.98 6.71
N ALA A 106 -0.53 14.19 6.55
CA ALA A 106 -1.21 15.29 5.87
C ALA A 106 -1.59 14.96 4.41
N SER A 107 -0.85 14.07 3.74
CA SER A 107 -1.21 13.62 2.38
C SER A 107 -2.32 12.56 2.35
N ASP A 108 -2.74 12.05 3.52
CA ASP A 108 -3.75 11.00 3.63
C ASP A 108 -5.13 11.54 4.04
N GLN A 109 -5.37 12.86 3.94
CA GLN A 109 -6.62 13.48 4.43
C GLN A 109 -7.87 12.77 3.92
N LEU A 110 -7.96 12.50 2.62
CA LEU A 110 -9.09 11.76 2.04
C LEU A 110 -9.00 10.27 2.37
N ILE A 111 -7.85 9.64 2.15
CA ILE A 111 -7.64 8.19 2.35
C ILE A 111 -7.98 7.78 3.79
N GLY A 112 -7.67 8.61 4.77
CA GLY A 112 -7.89 8.34 6.20
C GLY A 112 -9.33 8.46 6.67
N VAL A 113 -10.25 8.97 5.84
CA VAL A 113 -11.67 9.16 6.19
C VAL A 113 -12.66 8.48 5.23
N ARG A 114 -12.19 7.88 4.13
CA ARG A 114 -13.03 7.18 3.15
C ARG A 114 -12.53 5.76 2.87
N PRO A 115 -13.38 4.86 2.34
CA PRO A 115 -12.93 3.59 1.79
C PRO A 115 -11.82 3.78 0.74
N ALA A 116 -10.73 3.05 0.91
CA ALA A 116 -9.57 3.15 0.03
C ALA A 116 -8.96 1.77 -0.18
N TYR A 117 -8.40 1.57 -1.38
CA TYR A 117 -7.66 0.35 -1.70
C TYR A 117 -6.34 0.34 -0.95
N PHE A 118 -5.90 -0.81 -0.46
CA PHE A 118 -4.59 -0.95 0.15
C PHE A 118 -3.93 -2.23 -0.36
N PRO A 119 -2.59 -2.34 -0.34
CA PRO A 119 -1.95 -3.58 -0.68
C PRO A 119 -2.20 -4.70 0.33
N ALA A 120 -2.50 -4.33 1.58
CA ALA A 120 -2.87 -5.25 2.66
C ALA A 120 -3.62 -4.52 3.79
N VAL A 121 -4.37 -5.30 4.57
CA VAL A 121 -4.99 -4.91 5.86
C VAL A 121 -4.64 -5.94 6.92
N THR A 122 -4.89 -5.64 8.19
CA THR A 122 -4.56 -6.56 9.30
C THR A 122 -5.72 -7.52 9.59
N ALA A 123 -5.41 -8.76 9.98
CA ALA A 123 -6.43 -9.78 10.27
C ALA A 123 -7.15 -9.59 11.63
N SER A 124 -6.86 -8.51 12.37
CA SER A 124 -7.63 -8.17 13.58
C SER A 124 -9.10 -7.88 13.27
N VAL A 125 -9.40 -7.30 12.11
CA VAL A 125 -10.74 -7.24 11.52
C VAL A 125 -10.61 -7.39 10.00
N MET A 126 -11.04 -8.54 9.48
CA MET A 126 -10.90 -8.85 8.04
C MET A 126 -12.08 -9.70 7.55
N LEU A 127 -12.91 -9.11 6.68
CA LEU A 127 -14.03 -9.80 6.02
C LEU A 127 -13.61 -10.28 4.64
N CYS A 128 -13.92 -11.53 4.31
CA CYS A 128 -13.76 -12.08 2.96
C CYS A 128 -14.81 -13.17 2.67
N ARG A 129 -14.88 -13.65 1.43
CA ARG A 129 -15.68 -14.83 1.09
C ARG A 129 -14.94 -16.08 1.52
N LYS A 130 -15.66 -17.04 2.10
CA LYS A 130 -15.11 -18.36 2.44
C LYS A 130 -14.50 -19.05 1.22
N ALA A 131 -15.17 -18.95 0.06
CA ALA A 131 -14.69 -19.53 -1.19
C ALA A 131 -13.34 -18.95 -1.62
N ASP A 132 -13.20 -17.61 -1.58
CA ASP A 132 -11.94 -16.93 -1.92
C ASP A 132 -10.83 -17.29 -0.92
N TYR A 133 -11.16 -17.34 0.38
CA TYR A 133 -10.22 -17.74 1.43
C TYR A 133 -9.63 -19.13 1.16
N LEU A 134 -10.50 -20.10 0.85
CA LEU A 134 -10.08 -21.48 0.58
C LEU A 134 -9.34 -21.61 -0.75
N ALA A 135 -9.77 -20.88 -1.79
CA ALA A 135 -9.17 -20.92 -3.11
C ALA A 135 -7.70 -20.48 -3.11
N VAL A 136 -7.35 -19.48 -2.30
CA VAL A 136 -5.98 -18.99 -2.18
C VAL A 136 -5.17 -19.68 -1.07
N GLY A 137 -5.73 -20.73 -0.45
CA GLY A 137 -5.05 -21.56 0.54
C GLY A 137 -5.04 -21.02 1.98
N GLY A 138 -5.85 -20.00 2.29
CA GLY A 138 -5.99 -19.44 3.63
C GLY A 138 -4.72 -18.82 4.22
N LEU A 139 -4.70 -18.68 5.55
CA LEU A 139 -3.54 -18.19 6.29
C LEU A 139 -2.46 -19.27 6.33
N ASP A 140 -1.23 -18.93 5.93
CA ASP A 140 -0.12 -19.89 6.02
C ASP A 140 0.31 -20.07 7.48
N GLU A 141 0.35 -21.33 7.92
CA GLU A 141 0.70 -21.73 9.28
C GLU A 141 2.21 -21.68 9.55
N ALA A 142 3.04 -21.51 8.51
CA ALA A 142 4.47 -21.26 8.64
C ALA A 142 4.79 -19.89 9.28
N PHE A 143 3.89 -18.91 9.16
CA PHE A 143 4.01 -17.64 9.86
C PHE A 143 3.57 -17.78 11.31
N ILE A 144 4.52 -17.56 12.22
CA ILE A 144 4.25 -17.68 13.66
C ILE A 144 4.10 -16.27 14.22
N TYR A 145 2.86 -15.86 14.48
CA TYR A 145 2.55 -14.61 15.16
C TYR A 145 3.11 -13.36 14.43
N GLY A 146 2.75 -13.17 13.16
CA GLY A 146 2.99 -11.96 12.35
C GLY A 146 3.25 -12.30 10.88
N HIS A 147 2.86 -11.41 9.97
CA HIS A 147 2.94 -11.57 8.50
C HIS A 147 1.97 -12.59 7.87
N GLU A 148 1.24 -13.40 8.66
CA GLU A 148 0.24 -14.32 8.10
C GLU A 148 -0.88 -13.60 7.36
N ASP A 149 -1.30 -12.44 7.87
CA ASP A 149 -2.32 -11.58 7.29
C ASP A 149 -1.82 -10.86 6.03
N LEU A 150 -0.55 -10.45 6.03
CA LEU A 150 0.12 -9.87 4.88
C LEU A 150 0.29 -10.88 3.75
N ASP A 151 0.71 -12.11 4.06
CA ASP A 151 0.80 -13.21 3.10
C ASP A 151 -0.57 -13.52 2.49
N PHE A 152 -1.61 -13.60 3.32
CA PHE A 152 -2.97 -13.81 2.84
C PHE A 152 -3.48 -12.67 1.97
N CYS A 153 -3.15 -11.41 2.29
CA CYS A 153 -3.42 -10.26 1.42
C CYS A 153 -2.70 -10.39 0.07
N CYS A 154 -1.42 -10.77 0.06
CA CYS A 154 -0.66 -10.98 -1.17
C CYS A 154 -1.26 -12.11 -2.01
N LYS A 155 -1.61 -13.25 -1.42
CA LYS A 155 -2.31 -14.36 -2.09
C LYS A 155 -3.62 -13.91 -2.72
N MET A 156 -4.47 -13.23 -1.95
CA MET A 156 -5.77 -12.74 -2.42
C MET A 156 -5.62 -11.81 -3.64
N ARG A 157 -4.64 -10.90 -3.58
CA ARG A 157 -4.46 -9.87 -4.60
C ARG A 157 -3.66 -10.33 -5.81
N MET A 158 -2.56 -11.02 -5.59
CA MET A 158 -1.62 -11.39 -6.65
C MET A 158 -1.93 -12.76 -7.28
N ASP A 159 -2.54 -13.68 -6.53
CA ASP A 159 -2.91 -15.00 -7.05
C ASP A 159 -4.42 -15.10 -7.31
N GLY A 160 -5.23 -14.50 -6.43
CA GLY A 160 -6.69 -14.42 -6.58
C GLY A 160 -7.17 -13.29 -7.49
N GLY A 161 -6.29 -12.33 -7.83
CA GLY A 161 -6.64 -11.18 -8.67
C GLY A 161 -7.67 -10.23 -8.04
N LYS A 162 -7.80 -10.22 -6.71
CA LYS A 162 -8.82 -9.44 -6.02
C LYS A 162 -8.26 -8.27 -5.22
N ALA A 163 -8.92 -7.13 -5.31
CA ALA A 163 -8.56 -5.93 -4.58
C ALA A 163 -8.77 -6.10 -3.06
N ILE A 164 -8.08 -5.27 -2.29
CA ILE A 164 -8.19 -5.19 -0.84
C ILE A 164 -8.56 -3.77 -0.48
N VAL A 165 -9.57 -3.62 0.37
CA VAL A 165 -10.10 -2.32 0.78
C VAL A 165 -10.00 -2.17 2.30
N SER A 166 -9.61 -0.99 2.77
CA SER A 166 -9.82 -0.58 4.15
C SER A 166 -10.96 0.44 4.20
N LEU A 167 -12.00 0.18 5.01
CA LEU A 167 -13.07 1.14 5.25
C LEU A 167 -12.62 2.15 6.31
N ASN A 168 -11.97 3.23 5.87
CA ASN A 168 -11.45 4.24 6.80
C ASN A 168 -12.50 5.27 7.24
N ASN A 169 -13.73 5.19 6.73
CA ASN A 169 -14.90 5.83 7.31
C ASN A 169 -15.50 5.07 8.50
N HIS A 170 -14.99 3.86 8.76
CA HIS A 170 -15.33 2.99 9.89
C HIS A 170 -14.08 2.67 10.71
N SER A 171 -14.25 2.21 11.94
CA SER A 171 -13.16 2.09 12.88
C SER A 171 -13.42 1.15 14.06
N ALA A 172 -12.33 0.64 14.60
CA ALA A 172 -12.34 -0.18 15.80
C ALA A 172 -11.14 0.14 16.72
N PHE A 173 -11.30 -0.12 18.01
CA PHE A 173 -10.20 -0.19 18.95
C PHE A 173 -9.61 -1.60 18.95
N HIS A 174 -8.29 -1.71 18.91
CA HIS A 174 -7.56 -2.97 19.01
C HIS A 174 -6.27 -2.74 19.81
N PRO A 175 -6.24 -3.09 21.11
CA PRO A 175 -5.08 -2.89 21.98
C PRO A 175 -3.92 -3.82 21.60
N LYS A 176 -2.84 -3.28 21.02
CA LYS A 176 -1.74 -4.08 20.51
C LYS A 176 -1.09 -4.96 21.60
N ASN A 177 -0.75 -6.19 21.22
CA ASN A 177 0.02 -7.15 22.03
C ASN A 177 -0.63 -7.55 23.38
N SER A 178 -1.91 -7.25 23.59
CA SER A 178 -2.62 -7.57 24.83
C SER A 178 -2.51 -9.07 25.19
N THR A 179 -2.52 -9.93 24.16
CA THR A 179 -2.55 -11.40 24.23
C THR A 179 -1.17 -12.08 24.16
N ARG A 180 -0.09 -11.35 23.86
CA ARG A 180 1.26 -11.94 23.68
C ARG A 180 2.15 -11.89 24.92
N ARG A 181 1.61 -11.64 26.11
CA ARG A 181 2.37 -11.39 27.34
C ARG A 181 3.32 -12.53 27.79
N GLY A 182 3.16 -13.75 27.28
CA GLY A 182 3.88 -14.94 27.76
C GLY A 182 5.19 -15.31 27.06
N ALA A 183 5.45 -14.85 25.83
CA ALA A 183 6.73 -15.15 25.15
C ALA A 183 7.81 -14.14 25.57
N ASP A 184 9.04 -14.57 25.84
CA ASP A 184 10.16 -13.65 26.08
C ASP A 184 10.48 -12.80 24.82
N SER A 185 11.20 -11.70 25.01
CA SER A 185 11.51 -10.74 23.93
C SER A 185 12.40 -11.34 22.83
N GLU A 186 13.29 -12.27 23.17
CA GLU A 186 14.22 -12.90 22.23
C GLU A 186 13.49 -13.84 21.28
N THR A 187 12.60 -14.69 21.82
CA THR A 187 11.73 -15.56 21.05
C THR A 187 10.89 -14.75 20.06
N ARG A 188 10.29 -13.64 20.49
CA ARG A 188 9.50 -12.76 19.60
C ARG A 188 10.36 -12.14 18.51
N ALA A 189 11.57 -11.70 18.83
CA ALA A 189 12.49 -11.13 17.85
C ALA A 189 12.92 -12.18 16.81
N LYS A 190 13.22 -13.41 17.24
CA LYS A 190 13.57 -14.54 16.37
C LYS A 190 12.42 -14.91 15.43
N GLN A 191 11.20 -15.03 15.95
CA GLN A 191 9.99 -15.27 15.16
C GLN A 191 9.75 -14.15 14.14
N GLY A 192 9.85 -12.89 14.58
CA GLY A 192 9.69 -11.73 13.69
C GLY A 192 10.68 -11.74 12.53
N LYS A 193 11.97 -12.02 12.79
CA LYS A 193 12.99 -12.14 11.75
C LYS A 193 12.74 -13.30 10.79
N ALA A 194 12.30 -14.46 11.31
CA ALA A 194 11.98 -15.61 10.49
C ALA A 194 10.79 -15.35 9.56
N ASN A 195 9.71 -14.77 10.10
CA ASN A 195 8.53 -14.41 9.32
C ASN A 195 8.86 -13.35 8.26
N GLU A 196 9.65 -12.35 8.60
CA GLU A 196 10.10 -11.33 7.65
C GLU A 196 10.93 -11.93 6.51
N ALA A 197 11.89 -12.80 6.83
CA ALA A 197 12.70 -13.48 5.84
C ALA A 197 11.84 -14.33 4.89
N LEU A 198 10.90 -15.10 5.44
CA LEU A 198 9.95 -15.91 4.66
C LEU A 198 9.05 -15.04 3.78
N PHE A 199 8.50 -13.96 4.32
CA PHE A 199 7.63 -13.05 3.58
C PHE A 199 8.38 -12.36 2.44
N ARG A 200 9.60 -11.88 2.71
CA ARG A 200 10.47 -11.25 1.71
C ARG A 200 10.86 -12.22 0.60
N ASP A 201 11.26 -13.44 0.94
CA ASP A 201 11.64 -14.47 -0.04
C ASP A 201 10.48 -14.79 -0.99
N ARG A 202 9.27 -14.93 -0.43
CA ARG A 202 8.08 -15.26 -1.19
C ARG A 202 7.54 -14.11 -2.05
N TRP A 203 7.51 -12.89 -1.50
CA TRP A 203 6.75 -11.79 -2.10
C TRP A 203 7.59 -10.60 -2.53
N GLY A 204 8.85 -10.48 -2.10
CA GLY A 204 9.66 -9.28 -2.28
C GLY A 204 9.78 -8.85 -3.75
N GLY A 205 10.07 -9.80 -4.65
CA GLY A 205 10.12 -9.53 -6.09
C GLY A 205 8.77 -9.08 -6.66
N ARG A 206 7.70 -9.83 -6.39
CA ARG A 206 6.35 -9.53 -6.88
C ARG A 206 5.80 -8.21 -6.34
N ILE A 207 6.12 -7.86 -5.10
CA ILE A 207 5.80 -6.56 -4.50
C ILE A 207 6.54 -5.45 -5.23
N ALA A 208 7.83 -5.65 -5.56
CA ALA A 208 8.58 -4.66 -6.31
C ALA A 208 8.02 -4.44 -7.72
N ASP A 209 7.58 -5.51 -8.38
CA ASP A 209 6.96 -5.43 -9.71
C ASP A 209 5.60 -4.75 -9.67
N GLU A 210 4.76 -5.09 -8.69
CA GLU A 210 3.49 -4.40 -8.48
C GLU A 210 3.68 -2.92 -8.12
N TYR A 211 4.62 -2.62 -7.23
CA TYR A 211 4.91 -1.26 -6.81
C TYR A 211 5.34 -0.43 -8.02
N ARG A 212 6.21 -0.96 -8.89
CA ARG A 212 6.58 -0.36 -10.18
C ARG A 212 5.34 -0.08 -11.03
N GLY A 213 4.53 -1.09 -11.32
CA GLY A 213 3.37 -0.97 -12.19
C GLY A 213 2.31 0.04 -11.70
N ARG A 214 2.31 0.38 -10.41
CA ARG A 214 1.32 1.30 -9.81
C ARG A 214 1.83 2.72 -9.58
N VAL A 215 3.10 3.02 -9.86
CA VAL A 215 3.73 4.31 -9.50
C VAL A 215 2.87 5.52 -9.93
N PHE A 216 2.35 5.55 -11.16
CA PHE A 216 1.61 6.70 -11.72
C PHE A 216 0.08 6.51 -11.74
N THR A 217 -0.42 5.49 -11.06
CA THR A 217 -1.86 5.19 -10.93
C THR A 217 -2.31 5.10 -9.47
N ASP A 218 -1.38 5.02 -8.53
CA ASP A 218 -1.67 5.01 -7.09
C ASP A 218 -2.14 6.39 -6.61
N ASP A 219 -3.25 6.42 -5.89
CA ASP A 219 -3.80 7.63 -5.25
C ASP A 219 -3.09 7.97 -3.93
N GLY A 220 -1.91 7.36 -3.70
CA GLY A 220 -1.15 7.42 -2.45
C GLY A 220 -1.53 6.32 -1.46
N SER A 221 -2.50 5.46 -1.77
CA SER A 221 -2.94 4.41 -0.85
C SER A 221 -1.93 3.27 -0.71
N TYR A 222 -1.21 2.90 -1.78
CA TYR A 222 -0.13 1.91 -1.74
C TYR A 222 1.19 2.51 -1.22
N ARG A 223 1.51 3.74 -1.63
CA ARG A 223 2.84 4.34 -1.42
C ARG A 223 2.94 5.31 -0.25
N GLY A 224 1.82 5.90 0.15
CA GLY A 224 1.76 6.96 1.16
C GLY A 224 2.38 8.28 0.73
N ARG A 225 2.65 8.45 -0.56
CA ARG A 225 3.09 9.70 -1.17
C ARG A 225 2.62 9.78 -2.61
N ALA A 226 2.36 11.00 -3.07
CA ALA A 226 2.17 11.24 -4.49
C ALA A 226 3.44 10.89 -5.29
N PRO A 227 3.29 10.53 -6.57
CA PRO A 227 4.42 10.31 -7.47
C PRO A 227 5.30 11.56 -7.57
N ALA A 228 6.60 11.36 -7.67
CA ALA A 228 7.57 12.44 -7.83
C ALA A 228 8.22 12.38 -9.21
N VAL A 229 8.00 13.41 -10.01
CA VAL A 229 8.58 13.57 -11.35
C VAL A 229 9.59 14.70 -11.32
N ALA A 230 10.75 14.49 -11.92
CA ALA A 230 11.81 15.48 -11.99
C ALA A 230 12.10 15.85 -13.44
N PHE A 231 12.17 17.15 -13.75
CA PHE A 231 12.60 17.64 -15.04
C PHE A 231 14.11 17.84 -15.02
N GLY A 232 14.84 17.06 -15.82
CA GLY A 232 16.27 17.25 -16.04
C GLY A 232 16.49 18.29 -17.13
N LEU A 233 17.17 19.38 -16.78
CA LEU A 233 17.43 20.52 -17.65
C LEU A 233 18.94 20.69 -17.86
N PRO A 234 19.39 20.97 -19.10
CA PRO A 234 20.80 21.14 -19.40
C PRO A 234 21.34 22.43 -18.81
N VAL A 235 22.66 22.50 -18.71
CA VAL A 235 23.36 23.74 -18.33
C VAL A 235 23.09 24.79 -19.39
N GLY A 236 22.71 25.99 -18.98
CA GLY A 236 22.43 27.09 -19.91
C GLY A 236 21.11 26.91 -20.67
N ALA A 237 20.18 26.10 -20.15
CA ALA A 237 18.79 26.05 -20.61
C ALA A 237 18.24 27.48 -20.80
N ASP A 238 17.70 27.76 -21.98
CA ASP A 238 17.15 29.08 -22.29
C ASP A 238 15.80 29.31 -21.58
N GLU A 239 15.34 30.56 -21.61
CA GLU A 239 14.10 30.96 -20.94
C GLU A 239 12.87 30.20 -21.48
N ALA A 240 12.89 29.81 -22.75
CA ALA A 240 11.79 29.07 -23.37
C ALA A 240 11.70 27.63 -22.85
N LEU A 241 12.84 26.92 -22.76
CA LEU A 241 12.92 25.57 -22.23
C LEU A 241 12.55 25.54 -20.74
N LEU A 242 13.01 26.53 -19.97
CA LEU A 242 12.64 26.70 -18.57
C LEU A 242 11.14 26.93 -18.42
N ALA A 243 10.57 27.90 -19.14
CA ALA A 243 9.14 28.21 -19.09
C ALA A 243 8.28 26.99 -19.45
N ARG A 244 8.71 26.20 -20.44
CA ARG A 244 8.03 24.96 -20.84
C ARG A 244 8.07 23.90 -19.73
N ALA A 245 9.24 23.66 -19.14
CA ALA A 245 9.39 22.73 -18.02
C ALA A 245 8.45 23.11 -16.87
N TYR A 246 8.42 24.40 -16.53
CA TYR A 246 7.53 24.94 -15.50
C TYR A 246 6.06 24.74 -15.84
N ALA A 247 5.63 25.09 -17.04
CA ALA A 247 4.23 24.95 -17.46
C ALA A 247 3.76 23.48 -17.42
N ILE A 248 4.56 22.54 -17.93
CA ILE A 248 4.23 21.11 -17.87
C ILE A 248 4.20 20.64 -16.41
N GLY A 249 5.16 21.06 -15.60
CA GLY A 249 5.22 20.74 -14.19
C GLY A 249 4.00 21.23 -13.40
N GLU A 250 3.58 22.47 -13.61
CA GLU A 250 2.36 23.03 -13.00
C GLU A 250 1.11 22.25 -13.43
N ALA A 251 1.00 21.91 -14.72
CA ALA A 251 -0.09 21.07 -15.22
C ALA A 251 -0.12 19.69 -14.55
N MET A 252 1.04 19.06 -14.32
CA MET A 252 1.12 17.79 -13.59
C MET A 252 0.68 17.90 -12.12
N VAL A 253 1.08 18.97 -11.44
CA VAL A 253 0.65 19.23 -10.05
C VAL A 253 -0.86 19.44 -10.01
N ALA A 254 -1.39 20.30 -10.87
CA ALA A 254 -2.81 20.67 -10.88
C ALA A 254 -3.70 19.48 -11.25
N ARG A 255 -3.31 18.69 -12.25
CA ARG A 255 -4.13 17.61 -12.82
C ARG A 255 -4.00 16.29 -12.06
N PHE A 256 -2.81 15.96 -11.58
CA PHE A 256 -2.53 14.65 -10.99
C PHE A 256 -2.11 14.71 -9.52
N GLY A 257 -1.85 15.90 -8.96
CA GLY A 257 -1.36 16.04 -7.59
C GLY A 257 0.07 15.51 -7.40
N TRP A 258 0.83 15.34 -8.49
CA TRP A 258 2.19 14.83 -8.45
C TRP A 258 3.16 15.87 -7.86
N LYS A 259 4.25 15.39 -7.26
CA LYS A 259 5.35 16.24 -6.83
C LYS A 259 6.27 16.48 -8.02
N VAL A 260 6.56 17.75 -8.31
CA VAL A 260 7.47 18.12 -9.39
C VAL A 260 8.78 18.69 -8.81
N ARG A 261 9.91 18.31 -9.40
CA ARG A 261 11.24 18.85 -9.12
C ARG A 261 11.92 19.27 -10.43
N TYR A 262 12.84 20.21 -10.35
CA TYR A 262 13.68 20.63 -11.48
C TYR A 262 15.13 20.36 -11.13
N LEU A 263 15.84 19.62 -11.99
CA LEU A 263 17.24 19.22 -11.82
C LEU A 263 18.09 19.92 -12.86
N LEU A 264 19.12 20.64 -12.41
CA LEU A 264 20.13 21.25 -13.28
C LEU A 264 21.39 20.37 -13.28
N ALA A 265 22.00 20.18 -14.45
CA ALA A 265 23.05 19.18 -14.67
C ALA A 265 24.40 19.40 -13.93
N GLU A 266 24.60 20.51 -13.22
CA GLU A 266 25.92 20.93 -12.71
C GLU A 266 26.18 20.78 -11.19
N GLU A 267 25.23 20.31 -10.37
CA GLU A 267 25.45 20.27 -8.91
C GLU A 267 26.16 18.97 -8.40
N PRO A 268 27.37 19.05 -7.79
CA PRO A 268 28.20 17.89 -7.41
C PRO A 268 27.60 16.93 -6.37
N GLY A 269 26.50 17.30 -5.69
CA GLY A 269 25.77 16.47 -4.72
C GLY A 269 24.44 15.89 -5.23
N TRP A 270 24.01 16.22 -6.45
CA TRP A 270 22.61 16.12 -6.92
C TRP A 270 22.23 14.82 -7.64
N THR A 271 23.12 13.84 -7.69
CA THR A 271 22.91 12.55 -8.35
C THR A 271 22.24 11.49 -7.46
N ASN A 272 21.45 11.85 -6.44
CA ASN A 272 20.90 10.80 -5.56
C ASN A 272 19.54 10.25 -6.02
N GLY A 273 18.80 10.93 -6.90
CA GLY A 273 17.51 10.41 -7.41
C GLY A 273 16.51 10.03 -6.31
N GLU A 274 16.79 10.42 -5.07
CA GLU A 274 16.17 9.81 -3.89
C GLU A 274 14.77 10.37 -3.72
N GLY A 275 13.80 9.45 -3.68
CA GLY A 275 12.40 9.81 -3.66
C GLY A 275 11.86 10.35 -4.99
N ILE A 276 12.62 10.25 -6.09
CA ILE A 276 12.12 10.52 -7.45
C ILE A 276 11.63 9.19 -8.05
N ASP A 277 10.54 9.24 -8.81
CA ASP A 277 9.96 8.08 -9.48
C ASP A 277 10.10 8.15 -11.01
N ALA A 278 10.21 9.37 -11.57
CA ALA A 278 10.59 9.56 -12.97
C ALA A 278 11.47 10.79 -13.18
N VAL A 279 12.32 10.72 -14.20
CA VAL A 279 13.09 11.86 -14.71
C VAL A 279 12.72 12.09 -16.16
N LEU A 280 12.33 13.32 -16.47
CA LEU A 280 12.02 13.83 -17.80
C LEU A 280 13.20 14.68 -18.26
N GLY A 281 14.07 14.12 -19.10
CA GLY A 281 15.18 14.85 -19.72
C GLY A 281 14.63 15.78 -20.79
N MET A 282 14.88 17.08 -20.65
CA MET A 282 14.52 18.10 -21.61
C MET A 282 15.76 18.59 -22.34
N GLY A 283 15.63 18.96 -23.62
CA GLY A 283 16.78 19.33 -24.45
C GLY A 283 17.82 18.20 -24.52
N ASP A 284 19.09 18.53 -24.32
CA ASP A 284 20.23 17.60 -24.33
C ASP A 284 20.62 17.10 -22.92
N PHE A 285 19.69 17.12 -21.96
CA PHE A 285 19.97 16.64 -20.59
C PHE A 285 20.45 15.16 -20.57
N PRO A 286 21.63 14.87 -19.99
CA PRO A 286 22.22 13.54 -20.02
C PRO A 286 21.59 12.63 -18.94
N LEU A 287 20.48 11.96 -19.28
CA LEU A 287 19.70 11.09 -18.40
C LEU A 287 20.51 9.98 -17.71
N GLU A 288 21.57 9.51 -18.34
CA GLU A 288 22.50 8.49 -17.82
C GLU A 288 23.30 8.96 -16.60
N THR A 289 23.40 10.27 -16.38
CA THR A 289 24.12 10.84 -15.23
C THR A 289 23.31 10.77 -13.95
N VAL A 290 21.99 10.55 -14.04
CA VAL A 290 21.12 10.44 -12.85
C VAL A 290 21.34 9.10 -12.18
N LYS A 291 22.04 9.12 -11.03
CA LYS A 291 22.03 7.98 -10.11
C LYS A 291 20.75 8.07 -9.28
N ALA A 292 20.07 6.95 -9.17
CA ALA A 292 18.91 6.80 -8.33
C ALA A 292 19.01 5.44 -7.65
N PRO A 293 18.40 5.26 -6.47
CA PRO A 293 18.20 3.93 -5.93
C PRO A 293 17.37 3.14 -6.94
N GLU A 294 18.05 2.34 -7.76
CA GLU A 294 17.44 1.30 -8.55
C GLU A 294 16.56 0.44 -7.62
N PRO A 295 15.39 -0.04 -8.07
CA PRO A 295 15.01 -0.20 -9.48
C PRO A 295 13.80 0.62 -10.01
N PHE A 296 13.60 1.89 -9.64
CA PHE A 296 12.29 2.55 -9.85
C PHE A 296 12.24 3.82 -10.69
N VAL A 297 13.36 4.42 -11.10
CA VAL A 297 13.30 5.69 -11.84
C VAL A 297 13.07 5.47 -13.32
N VAL A 298 11.87 5.79 -13.79
CA VAL A 298 11.55 5.83 -15.22
C VAL A 298 12.23 7.05 -15.83
N ARG A 299 12.96 6.86 -16.93
CA ARG A 299 13.66 7.93 -17.65
C ARG A 299 12.99 8.14 -19.00
N LEU A 300 12.57 9.37 -19.29
CA LEU A 300 11.97 9.74 -20.58
C LEU A 300 12.62 11.02 -21.10
N THR A 301 12.79 11.12 -22.42
CA THR A 301 13.15 12.37 -23.08
C THR A 301 11.87 13.08 -23.54
N VAL A 302 11.83 14.40 -23.39
CA VAL A 302 10.76 15.27 -23.91
C VAL A 302 11.35 16.11 -25.04
N GLU A 303 10.91 15.86 -26.27
CA GLU A 303 11.42 16.56 -27.47
C GLU A 303 10.96 18.02 -27.55
N ASP A 304 11.78 18.84 -28.23
CA ASP A 304 11.58 20.28 -28.38
C ASP A 304 11.06 20.66 -29.77
N ASP A 305 9.82 21.10 -29.84
CA ASP A 305 9.12 21.54 -31.04
C ASP A 305 8.67 23.03 -30.98
N GLY A 306 9.06 23.78 -29.94
CA GLY A 306 8.86 25.23 -29.83
C GLY A 306 8.03 25.70 -28.63
N ALA A 307 7.61 26.98 -28.65
CA ALA A 307 6.93 27.64 -27.53
C ALA A 307 5.55 27.02 -27.21
N VAL A 308 5.33 26.68 -25.94
CA VAL A 308 4.13 26.00 -25.45
C VAL A 308 3.16 27.01 -24.84
N ALA A 309 1.95 27.11 -25.40
CA ALA A 309 0.83 27.75 -24.73
C ALA A 309 0.31 26.87 -23.58
N GLU A 310 -0.35 27.43 -22.58
CA GLU A 310 -0.83 26.71 -21.38
C GLU A 310 -1.71 25.48 -21.71
N THR A 311 -2.55 25.56 -22.74
CA THR A 311 -3.36 24.44 -23.26
C THR A 311 -2.52 23.31 -23.89
N VAL A 312 -1.34 23.62 -24.40
CA VAL A 312 -0.38 22.63 -24.92
C VAL A 312 0.32 21.93 -23.75
N ALA A 313 0.59 22.63 -22.65
CA ALA A 313 1.24 22.04 -21.47
C ALA A 313 0.37 20.96 -20.80
N GLU A 314 -0.94 21.15 -20.70
CA GLU A 314 -1.87 20.13 -20.20
C GLU A 314 -1.85 18.87 -21.07
N THR A 315 -1.94 19.03 -22.38
CA THR A 315 -1.91 17.93 -23.36
C THR A 315 -0.59 17.16 -23.29
N VAL A 316 0.53 17.88 -23.14
CA VAL A 316 1.86 17.27 -22.97
C VAL A 316 1.93 16.52 -21.63
N ALA A 317 1.43 17.08 -20.54
CA ALA A 317 1.41 16.42 -19.24
C ALA A 317 0.61 15.09 -19.27
N GLU A 318 -0.52 15.05 -20.00
CA GLU A 318 -1.28 13.82 -20.23
C GLU A 318 -0.49 12.79 -21.03
N THR A 319 0.09 13.21 -22.15
CA THR A 319 0.90 12.34 -23.01
C THR A 319 2.10 11.75 -22.24
N VAL A 320 2.77 12.57 -21.43
CA VAL A 320 3.87 12.11 -20.58
C VAL A 320 3.36 11.12 -19.52
N ALA A 321 2.22 11.39 -18.89
CA ALA A 321 1.64 10.47 -17.91
C ALA A 321 1.27 9.11 -18.53
N GLU A 322 0.71 9.08 -19.73
CA GLU A 322 0.42 7.85 -20.47
C GLU A 322 1.70 7.08 -20.80
N ARG A 323 2.73 7.77 -21.30
CA ARG A 323 4.03 7.15 -21.61
C ARG A 323 4.74 6.64 -20.37
N LEU A 324 4.67 7.36 -19.25
CA LEU A 324 5.19 6.90 -17.96
C LEU A 324 4.51 5.62 -17.49
N ARG A 325 3.19 5.49 -17.69
CA ARG A 325 2.45 4.25 -17.43
C ARG A 325 2.89 3.12 -18.36
N ALA A 326 2.97 3.37 -19.67
CA ALA A 326 3.40 2.38 -20.66
C ALA A 326 4.84 1.89 -20.42
N ALA A 327 5.75 2.78 -20.03
CA ALA A 327 7.14 2.44 -19.71
C ALA A 327 7.27 1.45 -18.54
N LEU A 328 6.33 1.50 -17.59
CA LEU A 328 6.27 0.54 -16.48
C LEU A 328 5.77 -0.84 -16.92
N GLU A 329 4.97 -0.91 -17.98
CA GLU A 329 4.44 -2.17 -18.53
C GLU A 329 5.47 -2.91 -19.40
N THR A 330 6.31 -2.18 -20.14
CA THR A 330 7.24 -2.77 -21.13
C THR A 330 8.66 -2.99 -20.61
N GLY A 331 9.04 -2.39 -19.48
CA GLY A 331 10.38 -2.50 -18.89
C GLY A 331 11.50 -1.83 -19.70
N VAL A 332 11.17 -1.08 -20.76
CA VAL A 332 12.14 -0.37 -21.61
C VAL A 332 11.61 1.04 -21.90
N ALA A 333 12.35 2.06 -21.46
CA ALA A 333 12.03 3.46 -21.73
C ALA A 333 13.15 4.09 -22.57
N LYS A 334 12.94 4.15 -23.88
CA LYS A 334 13.52 5.18 -24.76
C LYS A 334 12.41 5.64 -25.68
N LEU A 335 12.10 6.93 -25.65
CA LEU A 335 11.13 7.53 -26.55
C LEU A 335 11.65 8.87 -27.02
N GLY A 336 11.65 9.03 -28.34
CA GLY A 336 11.45 10.32 -28.98
C GLY A 336 9.96 10.66 -28.94
N VAL A 337 9.63 11.92 -28.70
CA VAL A 337 8.26 12.43 -28.63
C VAL A 337 7.89 13.04 -29.96
#